data_AF-A0A293MBH0-F1
#
_entry.id   AF-A0A293MBH0-F1
#
_cell.length_a   1.000
_cell.length_b   1.000
_cell.length_c   1.000
_cell.angle_alpha   90.00
_cell.angle_beta   90.00
_cell.angle_gamma   90.00
#
_symmetry.space_group_name_H-M   'P 1'
#
loop_
_entity.id
_entity.type
_entity.pdbx_description
1 polymer ?
#
loop_
_entity_poly.entity_id
_entity_poly.type
_entity_poly.pdbx_seq_one_letter_code
_entity_poly.pdbx_strand_id
1 'polypeptide(L)'
;MLRQDGLVQRKNVNSNPESKAKDVDDTNRQESEDDVDSKETRLTLMEEVLLLGLKEKEGYTSFWNDCISSGLRGCILVELAIRGRIELERGGVRRRSLLLRKVVVRSDAPTGDVLLDEALRHIRDTRPPETLQSWIDYLSGETWNPLKLRYQLRNVRERLAKNLVEKGVLTTEKQNFLLFDMTTHPLVDQRPSPHGPPHPGPARPRPRLGRPGERLRSPLGRRL
;
A
#
# COMPACT_ATOMS: atom_id res chain seq x y z
N MET A 1 70.48 -3.06 36.01
CA MET A 1 69.52 -4.18 35.92
C MET A 1 69.05 -4.29 34.47
N LEU A 2 69.07 -5.54 34.00
CA LEU A 2 68.67 -6.20 32.74
C LEU A 2 67.88 -5.46 31.62
N ARG A 3 68.29 -5.83 30.39
CA ARG A 3 67.69 -5.64 29.05
C ARG A 3 66.42 -6.48 28.84
N GLN A 4 65.56 -6.05 27.90
CA GLN A 4 64.99 -6.82 26.75
C GLN A 4 64.00 -5.91 25.99
N ASP A 5 64.29 -5.51 24.74
CA ASP A 5 63.90 -6.13 23.45
C ASP A 5 62.37 -6.19 23.22
N GLY A 6 61.78 -5.70 22.12
CA GLY A 6 62.35 -5.24 20.86
C GLY A 6 61.34 -4.50 19.97
N LEU A 7 61.88 -3.60 19.15
CA LEU A 7 61.23 -2.94 18.02
C LEU A 7 61.25 -3.87 16.81
N VAL A 8 60.09 -4.10 16.17
CA VAL A 8 60.01 -4.73 14.85
C VAL A 8 59.75 -3.65 13.80
N GLN A 9 60.82 -3.26 13.11
CA GLN A 9 60.76 -2.56 11.82
C GLN A 9 60.47 -3.59 10.71
N ARG A 10 59.47 -3.35 9.87
CA ARG A 10 59.40 -3.96 8.53
C ARG A 10 59.78 -2.91 7.50
N LYS A 11 60.83 -3.22 6.75
CA LYS A 11 61.41 -2.40 5.69
C LYS A 11 61.08 -3.06 4.34
N ASN A 12 60.87 -2.20 3.34
CA ASN A 12 61.30 -2.37 1.94
C ASN A 12 60.39 -3.25 1.01
N VAL A 13 60.18 -3.01 -0.29
CA VAL A 13 60.71 -2.08 -1.33
C VAL A 13 59.59 -1.85 -2.36
N ASN A 14 59.60 -0.66 -2.96
CA ASN A 14 58.83 -0.21 -4.11
C ASN A 14 59.52 -0.59 -5.45
N SER A 15 58.83 -1.17 -6.43
CA SER A 15 59.20 -1.05 -7.86
C SER A 15 58.06 -1.45 -8.83
N ASN A 16 57.75 -0.50 -9.72
CA ASN A 16 56.73 -0.40 -10.77
C ASN A 16 57.18 -1.13 -12.10
N PRO A 17 56.53 -0.93 -13.27
CA PRO A 17 55.27 -1.46 -13.82
C PRO A 17 55.44 -2.42 -15.04
N GLU A 18 54.30 -2.87 -15.57
CA GLU A 18 53.99 -3.04 -17.01
C GLU A 18 54.16 -4.43 -17.67
N SER A 19 53.05 -5.15 -17.88
CA SER A 19 52.74 -5.86 -19.15
C SER A 19 51.26 -6.28 -19.22
N LYS A 20 50.62 -5.89 -20.33
CA LYS A 20 49.25 -6.25 -20.75
C LYS A 20 49.12 -7.75 -21.09
N ALA A 21 47.95 -8.34 -20.83
CA ALA A 21 46.98 -8.81 -21.86
C ALA A 21 46.22 -10.11 -21.50
N LYS A 22 44.89 -10.04 -21.70
CA LYS A 22 43.90 -11.07 -22.10
C LYS A 22 43.40 -12.05 -21.01
N ASP A 23 42.17 -11.85 -20.54
CA ASP A 23 40.89 -12.39 -21.08
C ASP A 23 40.74 -13.90 -20.86
N VAL A 24 39.98 -14.28 -19.83
CA VAL A 24 38.97 -15.36 -19.90
C VAL A 24 37.85 -15.04 -18.89
N ASP A 25 36.70 -14.70 -19.48
CA ASP A 25 35.32 -14.93 -19.04
C ASP A 25 35.13 -15.80 -17.78
N ASP A 26 34.62 -15.23 -16.69
CA ASP A 26 33.97 -16.00 -15.63
C ASP A 26 32.82 -15.20 -14.98
N THR A 27 31.62 -15.68 -15.28
CA THR A 27 30.37 -15.57 -14.51
C THR A 27 29.92 -14.17 -14.05
N ASN A 28 29.33 -13.42 -14.99
CA ASN A 28 28.20 -12.54 -14.66
C ASN A 28 27.01 -13.41 -14.20
N ARG A 29 27.00 -13.81 -12.92
CA ARG A 29 25.80 -14.27 -12.23
C ARG A 29 24.83 -13.09 -12.16
N GLN A 30 24.07 -12.95 -13.22
CA GLN A 30 22.86 -12.18 -13.25
C GLN A 30 21.89 -12.92 -12.31
N GLU A 31 21.88 -12.51 -11.05
CA GLU A 31 20.81 -12.84 -10.11
C GLU A 31 19.54 -12.14 -10.63
N SER A 32 18.93 -12.74 -11.63
CA SER A 32 17.53 -12.51 -11.97
C SER A 32 16.70 -13.19 -10.89
N GLU A 33 16.51 -12.51 -9.76
CA GLU A 33 15.51 -12.85 -8.73
C GLU A 33 14.08 -12.45 -9.18
N ASP A 34 13.81 -12.45 -10.48
CA ASP A 34 12.56 -11.92 -11.05
C ASP A 34 11.49 -12.99 -11.32
N ASP A 35 11.55 -14.18 -10.72
CA ASP A 35 10.60 -15.26 -11.08
C ASP A 35 10.08 -16.15 -9.93
N VAL A 36 9.96 -15.60 -8.72
CA VAL A 36 9.31 -16.34 -7.60
C VAL A 36 8.04 -15.64 -7.07
N ASP A 37 7.72 -14.41 -7.49
CA ASP A 37 6.60 -13.62 -6.92
C ASP A 37 5.45 -13.31 -7.89
N SER A 38 5.23 -14.14 -8.92
CA SER A 38 4.22 -13.84 -9.95
C SER A 38 2.77 -14.18 -9.54
N LYS A 39 2.51 -14.47 -8.25
CA LYS A 39 1.16 -14.80 -7.74
C LYS A 39 0.78 -14.15 -6.40
N GLU A 40 1.69 -13.46 -5.71
CA GLU A 40 1.34 -12.82 -4.44
C GLU A 40 0.80 -11.42 -4.67
N THR A 41 -0.30 -11.07 -4.00
CA THR A 41 -0.86 -9.73 -4.07
C THR A 41 0.09 -8.75 -3.40
N ARG A 42 0.74 -7.89 -4.18
CA ARG A 42 1.71 -6.93 -3.65
C ARG A 42 1.04 -5.83 -2.82
N LEU A 43 1.26 -5.86 -1.52
CA LEU A 43 0.78 -4.85 -0.57
C LEU A 43 1.85 -3.81 -0.26
N THR A 44 1.40 -2.61 0.11
CA THR A 44 2.23 -1.57 0.73
C THR A 44 2.27 -1.78 2.24
N LEU A 45 3.29 -1.27 2.92
CA LEU A 45 3.36 -1.31 4.38
C LEU A 45 2.12 -0.70 5.04
N MET A 46 1.56 0.38 4.46
CA MET A 46 0.34 1.01 4.97
C MET A 46 -0.86 0.06 4.93
N GLU A 47 -1.00 -0.72 3.86
CA GLU A 47 -2.08 -1.68 3.68
C GLU A 47 -1.93 -2.88 4.62
N GLU A 48 -0.72 -3.41 4.78
CA GLU A 48 -0.46 -4.51 5.72
C GLU A 48 -0.78 -4.10 7.17
N VAL A 49 -0.34 -2.92 7.59
CA VAL A 49 -0.66 -2.36 8.92
C VAL A 49 -2.17 -2.15 9.08
N LEU A 50 -2.86 -1.72 8.02
CA LEU A 50 -4.32 -1.60 8.04
C LEU A 50 -4.98 -2.97 8.25
N LEU A 51 -4.55 -4.00 7.53
CA LEU A 51 -5.09 -5.35 7.61
C LEU A 51 -4.88 -5.98 9.00
N LEU A 52 -3.72 -5.75 9.64
CA LEU A 52 -3.46 -6.18 11.01
C LEU A 52 -4.48 -5.62 12.02
N GLY A 53 -5.07 -4.45 11.72
CA GLY A 53 -6.09 -3.82 12.55
C GLY A 53 -7.52 -4.24 12.23
N LEU A 54 -7.79 -4.94 11.12
CA LEU A 54 -9.16 -5.29 10.71
C LEU A 54 -9.73 -6.44 11.53
N LYS A 55 -10.99 -6.30 11.94
CA LYS A 55 -11.76 -7.43 12.47
C LYS A 55 -12.43 -8.16 11.32
N GLU A 56 -12.10 -9.44 11.16
CA GLU A 56 -12.44 -10.29 10.00
C GLU A 56 -13.90 -10.17 9.54
N LYS A 57 -14.87 -10.15 10.48
CA LYS A 57 -16.31 -10.19 10.17
C LYS A 57 -16.99 -8.83 10.01
N GLU A 58 -16.37 -7.76 10.51
CA GLU A 58 -17.04 -6.46 10.62
C GLU A 58 -16.54 -5.46 9.56
N GLY A 59 -15.40 -5.72 8.92
CA GLY A 59 -14.88 -4.85 7.85
C GLY A 59 -14.49 -3.45 8.32
N TYR A 60 -14.37 -3.25 9.64
CA TYR A 60 -13.87 -2.04 10.27
C TYR A 60 -12.56 -2.35 10.99
N THR A 61 -11.66 -1.37 10.99
CA THR A 61 -10.46 -1.40 11.83
C THR A 61 -10.88 -1.32 13.29
N SER A 62 -10.32 -2.21 14.12
CA SER A 62 -10.40 -2.16 15.58
C SER A 62 -9.88 -0.80 16.04
N PHE A 63 -10.80 0.11 16.33
CA PHE A 63 -10.56 1.48 16.81
C PHE A 63 -9.36 2.21 16.17
N TRP A 64 -9.60 2.91 15.06
CA TRP A 64 -8.62 3.83 14.49
C TRP A 64 -8.29 4.95 15.47
N ASN A 65 -7.05 5.01 15.94
CA ASN A 65 -6.58 6.02 16.89
C ASN A 65 -5.42 6.84 16.30
N ASP A 66 -5.04 7.91 17.01
CA ASP A 66 -3.98 8.83 16.58
C ASP A 66 -2.61 8.14 16.41
N CYS A 67 -2.30 7.11 17.19
CA CYS A 67 -1.07 6.34 17.05
C CYS A 67 -1.03 5.54 15.73
N ILE A 68 -2.15 4.91 15.34
CA ILE A 68 -2.27 4.24 14.03
C ILE A 68 -2.14 5.27 12.92
N SER A 69 -2.82 6.41 13.07
CA SER A 69 -2.78 7.54 12.14
C SER A 69 -1.34 8.00 11.89
N SER A 70 -0.56 8.25 12.94
CA SER A 70 0.86 8.69 12.84
C SER A 70 1.77 7.57 12.32
N GLY A 71 1.57 6.34 12.78
CA GLY A 71 2.31 5.16 12.33
C GLY A 71 2.22 4.92 10.82
N LEU A 72 1.05 5.15 10.22
CA LEU A 72 0.88 5.03 8.76
C LEU A 72 1.66 6.11 7.98
N ARG A 73 1.83 7.31 8.52
CA ARG A 73 2.67 8.34 7.88
C ARG A 73 4.15 7.94 7.96
N GLY A 74 4.55 7.31 9.06
CA GLY A 74 5.85 6.63 9.15
C GLY A 74 6.01 5.57 8.07
N CYS A 75 5.01 4.70 7.88
CA CYS A 75 5.01 3.66 6.85
C CYS A 75 5.16 4.24 5.44
N ILE A 76 4.47 5.36 5.13
CA ILE A 76 4.60 6.06 3.83
C ILE A 76 6.06 6.46 3.57
N LEU A 77 6.75 7.03 4.57
CA LEU A 77 8.14 7.46 4.43
C LEU A 77 9.08 6.26 4.29
N VAL A 78 8.84 5.18 5.05
CA VAL A 78 9.64 3.94 4.94
C VAL A 78 9.44 3.27 3.58
N GLU A 79 8.20 3.15 3.11
CA GLU A 79 7.83 2.58 1.81
C GLU A 79 8.49 3.37 0.66
N LEU A 80 8.46 4.70 0.70
CA LEU A 80 9.18 5.55 -0.27
C LEU A 80 10.69 5.30 -0.25
N ALA A 81 11.28 5.07 0.93
CA ALA A 81 12.70 4.77 1.06
C ALA A 81 13.06 3.38 0.49
N ILE A 82 12.25 2.36 0.77
CA ILE A 82 12.41 1.00 0.22
C ILE A 82 12.28 1.01 -1.30
N ARG A 83 11.35 1.81 -1.86
CA ARG A 83 11.21 2.03 -3.31
C ARG A 83 12.29 2.94 -3.92
N GLY A 84 13.27 3.37 -3.12
CA GLY A 84 14.39 4.19 -3.56
C GLY A 84 14.01 5.60 -4.02
N ARG A 85 12.84 6.12 -3.59
CA ARG A 85 12.36 7.48 -3.93
C ARG A 85 12.96 8.54 -3.04
N ILE A 86 13.14 8.23 -1.77
CA ILE A 86 13.74 9.15 -0.78
C ILE A 86 14.88 8.46 -0.03
N GLU A 87 15.75 9.28 0.54
CA GLU A 87 16.80 8.84 1.47
C GLU A 87 16.98 9.89 2.58
N LEU A 88 17.64 9.50 3.66
CA LEU A 88 18.05 10.45 4.70
C LEU A 88 19.43 11.03 4.38
N GLU A 89 19.62 12.33 4.62
CA GLU A 89 20.91 13.01 4.47
C GLU A 89 22.04 12.19 5.11
N ARG A 90 23.20 12.03 4.47
CA ARG A 90 24.26 11.15 4.98
C ARG A 90 24.65 11.52 6.42
N GLY A 91 24.77 10.50 7.27
CA GLY A 91 25.21 10.69 8.65
C GLY A 91 26.64 11.21 8.69
N GLY A 92 26.89 12.27 9.46
CA GLY A 92 28.25 12.72 9.76
C GLY A 92 28.94 11.82 10.79
N VAL A 93 30.16 12.21 11.20
CA VAL A 93 30.99 11.49 12.18
C VAL A 93 30.26 11.22 13.50
N ARG A 94 29.35 12.13 13.89
CA ARG A 94 28.49 11.96 15.07
C ARG A 94 27.16 11.33 14.68
N ARG A 95 26.84 10.19 15.28
CA ARG A 95 25.55 9.51 15.12
C ARG A 95 24.43 10.43 15.60
N ARG A 96 23.52 10.81 14.68
CA ARG A 96 22.29 11.56 14.98
C ARG A 96 21.09 10.61 14.95
N SER A 97 20.04 10.95 15.70
CA SER A 97 18.76 10.25 15.60
C SER A 97 18.21 10.33 14.17
N LEU A 98 17.54 9.27 13.71
CA LEU A 98 16.95 9.22 12.37
C LEU A 98 15.89 10.31 12.18
N LEU A 99 15.10 10.59 13.22
CA LEU A 99 14.04 11.59 13.21
C LEU A 99 14.56 13.01 12.93
N LEU A 100 15.80 13.30 13.31
CA LEU A 100 16.43 14.60 13.14
C LEU A 100 17.18 14.74 11.81
N ARG A 101 17.31 13.67 11.03
CA ARG A 101 17.95 13.72 9.70
C ARG A 101 16.98 14.24 8.67
N LYS A 102 17.48 15.05 7.74
CA LYS A 102 16.70 15.58 6.63
C LYS A 102 16.37 14.49 5.61
N VAL A 103 15.17 14.56 5.06
CA VAL A 103 14.71 13.71 3.95
C VAL A 103 15.11 14.36 2.63
N VAL A 104 15.74 13.59 1.75
CA VAL A 104 16.23 14.01 0.44
C VAL A 104 15.56 13.13 -0.63
N VAL A 105 15.12 13.74 -1.72
CA VAL A 105 14.56 12.99 -2.86
C VAL A 105 15.70 12.40 -3.68
N ARG A 106 15.64 11.09 -3.91
CA ARG A 106 16.56 10.32 -4.76
C ARG A 106 16.00 10.11 -6.17
N SER A 107 14.70 9.88 -6.28
CA SER A 107 13.99 9.68 -7.54
C SER A 107 12.56 10.20 -7.42
N ASP A 108 12.08 10.90 -8.44
CA ASP A 108 10.71 11.43 -8.54
C ASP A 108 9.79 10.56 -9.42
N ALA A 109 10.26 9.39 -9.84
CA ALA A 109 9.46 8.46 -10.63
C ALA A 109 8.20 8.06 -9.83
N PRO A 110 7.03 7.96 -10.47
CA PRO A 110 5.81 7.58 -9.78
C PRO A 110 5.94 6.19 -9.17
N THR A 111 5.27 5.97 -8.05
CA THR A 111 5.19 4.68 -7.37
C THR A 111 3.94 3.89 -7.77
N GLY A 112 2.97 4.55 -8.40
CA GLY A 112 1.67 3.96 -8.75
C GLY A 112 0.72 3.87 -7.55
N ASP A 113 1.06 4.51 -6.44
CA ASP A 113 0.23 4.58 -5.24
C ASP A 113 -0.03 6.05 -4.92
N VAL A 114 -1.30 6.42 -4.87
CA VAL A 114 -1.70 7.83 -4.77
C VAL A 114 -1.18 8.49 -3.50
N LEU A 115 -1.08 7.78 -2.37
CA LEU A 115 -0.61 8.34 -1.10
C LEU A 115 0.90 8.56 -1.13
N LEU A 116 1.65 7.58 -1.64
CA LEU A 116 3.10 7.69 -1.82
C LEU A 116 3.46 8.81 -2.81
N ASP A 117 2.76 8.89 -3.94
CA ASP A 117 3.01 9.89 -4.98
C ASP A 117 2.67 11.31 -4.51
N GLU A 118 1.60 11.47 -3.72
CA GLU A 118 1.25 12.73 -3.09
C GLU A 118 2.29 13.19 -2.05
N ALA A 119 2.73 12.28 -1.18
CA ALA A 119 3.79 12.56 -0.21
C ALA A 119 5.11 12.91 -0.90
N LEU A 120 5.51 12.15 -1.92
CA LEU A 120 6.73 12.38 -2.70
C LEU A 120 6.70 13.76 -3.37
N ARG A 121 5.55 14.17 -3.93
CA ARG A 121 5.36 15.52 -4.48
C ARG A 121 5.60 16.60 -3.43
N HIS A 122 5.02 16.47 -2.24
CA HIS A 122 5.24 17.43 -1.17
C HIS A 122 6.71 17.54 -0.76
N ILE A 123 7.41 16.40 -0.66
CA ILE A 123 8.83 16.34 -0.31
C ILE A 123 9.69 17.01 -1.38
N ARG A 124 9.45 16.69 -2.65
CA ARG A 124 10.19 17.25 -3.79
C ARG A 124 10.06 18.77 -3.87
N ASP A 125 8.84 19.28 -3.70
CA ASP A 125 8.52 20.69 -3.89
C ASP A 125 8.90 21.55 -2.66
N THR A 126 9.41 20.93 -1.60
CA THR A 126 9.84 21.61 -0.37
C THR A 126 11.34 21.95 -0.40
N ARG A 127 11.63 23.24 -0.24
CA ARG A 127 12.99 23.78 -0.04
C ARG A 127 12.98 24.81 1.10
N PRO A 128 13.94 24.76 2.04
CA PRO A 128 14.99 23.75 2.20
C PRO A 128 14.45 22.36 2.61
N PRO A 129 15.25 21.27 2.51
CA PRO A 129 14.82 19.94 2.96
C PRO A 129 14.52 19.91 4.46
N GLU A 130 13.48 19.16 4.82
CA GLU A 130 12.93 19.07 6.17
C GLU A 130 13.31 17.74 6.84
N THR A 131 13.24 17.70 8.17
CA THR A 131 13.56 16.50 8.96
C THR A 131 12.51 15.41 8.80
N LEU A 132 12.89 14.16 9.05
CA LEU A 132 11.96 13.03 9.06
C LEU A 132 10.81 13.26 10.06
N GLN A 133 11.09 13.81 11.24
CA GLN A 133 10.07 14.20 12.22
C GLN A 133 9.06 15.19 11.62
N SER A 134 9.56 16.27 11.02
CA SER A 134 8.70 17.30 10.43
C SER A 134 7.79 16.74 9.35
N TRP A 135 8.25 15.77 8.56
CA TRP A 135 7.42 15.11 7.56
C TRP A 135 6.28 14.29 8.17
N ILE A 136 6.53 13.60 9.28
CA ILE A 136 5.46 12.90 10.02
C ILE A 136 4.41 13.91 10.46
N ASP A 137 4.82 15.01 11.11
CA ASP A 137 3.91 16.05 11.60
C ASP A 137 3.12 16.69 10.44
N TYR A 138 3.76 16.95 9.30
CA TYR A 138 3.12 17.56 8.13
C TYR A 138 2.07 16.64 7.49
N LEU A 139 2.43 15.37 7.26
CA LEU A 139 1.53 14.41 6.62
C LEU A 139 0.36 14.01 7.56
N SER A 140 0.56 14.12 8.87
CA SER A 140 -0.49 13.94 9.90
C SER A 140 -1.37 15.18 10.08
N GLY A 141 -0.87 16.37 9.74
CA GLY A 141 -1.55 17.65 9.95
C GLY A 141 -1.38 18.20 11.37
N GLU A 142 -0.32 17.80 12.07
CA GLU A 142 0.00 18.19 13.45
C GLU A 142 0.88 19.45 13.52
N THR A 143 1.18 20.05 12.36
CA THR A 143 2.00 21.25 12.29
C THR A 143 1.22 22.54 12.55
N TRP A 144 1.87 23.47 13.24
CA TRP A 144 1.36 24.82 13.46
C TRP A 144 1.64 25.80 12.31
N ASN A 145 2.38 25.39 11.27
CA ASN A 145 2.66 26.26 10.12
C ASN A 145 1.48 26.23 9.12
N PRO A 146 0.73 27.33 8.94
CA PRO A 146 -0.45 27.34 8.07
C PRO A 146 -0.14 27.00 6.61
N LEU A 147 1.05 27.35 6.13
CA LEU A 147 1.47 27.02 4.76
C LEU A 147 1.70 25.52 4.61
N LYS A 148 2.20 24.83 5.65
CA LYS A 148 2.50 23.39 5.61
C LYS A 148 1.30 22.52 5.93
N LEU A 149 0.22 23.09 6.49
CA LEU A 149 -1.00 22.36 6.81
C LEU A 149 -1.65 21.67 5.59
N ARG A 150 -1.42 22.23 4.39
CA ARG A 150 -1.88 21.65 3.11
C ARG A 150 -1.18 20.34 2.73
N TYR A 151 -0.11 19.94 3.43
CA TYR A 151 0.60 18.68 3.19
C TYR A 151 -0.06 17.49 3.89
N GLN A 152 -1.07 17.75 4.73
CA GLN A 152 -1.79 16.69 5.41
C GLN A 152 -2.41 15.71 4.39
N LEU A 153 -2.08 14.44 4.54
CA LEU A 153 -2.72 13.39 3.77
C LEU A 153 -4.09 13.13 4.36
N ARG A 154 -5.11 13.37 3.53
CA ARG A 154 -6.53 13.22 3.89
C ARG A 154 -7.09 11.90 3.38
N ASN A 155 -8.12 11.44 4.07
CA ASN A 155 -8.90 10.26 3.72
C ASN A 155 -8.01 9.01 3.52
N VAL A 156 -6.95 8.90 4.33
CA VAL A 156 -5.93 7.85 4.20
C VAL A 156 -6.59 6.48 4.32
N ARG A 157 -7.47 6.31 5.31
CA ARG A 157 -8.17 5.04 5.56
C ARG A 157 -9.03 4.62 4.35
N GLU A 158 -9.81 5.54 3.82
CA GLU A 158 -10.70 5.30 2.68
C GLU A 158 -9.90 4.97 1.41
N ARG A 159 -8.78 5.66 1.21
CA ARG A 159 -7.88 5.41 0.07
C ARG A 159 -7.20 4.05 0.17
N LEU A 160 -6.72 3.67 1.35
CA LEU A 160 -6.15 2.34 1.59
C LEU A 160 -7.19 1.23 1.41
N ALA A 161 -8.42 1.42 1.92
CA ALA A 161 -9.51 0.47 1.72
C ALA A 161 -9.84 0.31 0.23
N LYS A 162 -9.89 1.42 -0.52
CA LYS A 162 -10.10 1.38 -1.97
C LYS A 162 -9.00 0.60 -2.70
N ASN A 163 -7.73 0.85 -2.39
CA ASN A 163 -6.62 0.10 -2.99
C ASN A 163 -6.71 -1.41 -2.68
N LEU A 164 -7.05 -1.78 -1.44
CA LEU A 164 -7.24 -3.18 -1.05
C LEU A 164 -8.44 -3.84 -1.74
N VAL A 165 -9.50 -3.08 -2.06
CA VAL A 165 -10.62 -3.57 -2.88
C VAL A 165 -10.18 -3.79 -4.33
N GLU A 166 -9.44 -2.84 -4.91
CA GLU A 166 -8.88 -2.96 -6.28
C GLU A 166 -7.92 -4.15 -6.41
N LYS A 167 -7.21 -4.48 -5.32
CA LYS A 167 -6.32 -5.66 -5.23
C LYS A 167 -7.04 -6.97 -4.90
N GLY A 168 -8.37 -6.94 -4.69
CA GLY A 168 -9.17 -8.13 -4.38
C GLY A 168 -8.96 -8.70 -2.97
N VAL A 169 -8.39 -7.92 -2.05
CA VAL A 169 -8.21 -8.33 -0.65
C VAL A 169 -9.45 -8.02 0.19
N LEU A 170 -10.07 -6.87 -0.06
CA LEU A 170 -11.35 -6.48 0.53
C LEU A 170 -12.46 -6.52 -0.52
N THR A 171 -13.69 -6.74 -0.09
CA THR A 171 -14.88 -6.53 -0.92
C THR A 171 -15.61 -5.25 -0.50
N THR A 172 -16.59 -4.82 -1.27
CA THR A 172 -17.50 -3.74 -0.88
C THR A 172 -18.88 -4.32 -0.64
N GLU A 173 -19.35 -4.24 0.59
CA GLU A 173 -20.69 -4.67 0.97
C GLU A 173 -21.52 -3.47 1.41
N LYS A 174 -22.77 -3.44 0.97
CA LYS A 174 -23.75 -2.44 1.39
C LYS A 174 -24.65 -3.07 2.44
N GLN A 175 -24.52 -2.64 3.68
CA GLN A 175 -25.41 -3.04 4.77
C GLN A 175 -26.55 -2.05 4.86
N ASN A 176 -27.77 -2.53 4.67
CA ASN A 176 -28.98 -1.70 4.77
C ASN A 176 -29.44 -1.69 6.23
N PHE A 177 -29.41 -0.52 6.86
CA PHE A 177 -30.03 -0.28 8.16
C PHE A 177 -31.43 0.31 7.94
N LEU A 178 -32.25 0.28 8.99
CA LEU A 178 -33.64 0.75 8.94
C LEU A 178 -33.76 2.21 8.44
N LEU A 179 -32.75 3.05 8.68
CA LEU A 179 -32.79 4.49 8.38
C LEU A 179 -31.71 4.97 7.42
N PHE A 180 -30.72 4.14 7.10
CA PHE A 180 -29.59 4.51 6.23
C PHE A 180 -28.90 3.25 5.72
N ASP A 181 -28.09 3.41 4.70
CA ASP A 181 -27.22 2.34 4.23
C ASP A 181 -25.77 2.66 4.60
N MET A 182 -25.02 1.65 5.02
CA MET A 182 -23.61 1.77 5.39
C MET A 182 -22.76 0.90 4.48
N THR A 183 -21.68 1.46 3.97
CA THR A 183 -20.72 0.70 3.16
C THR A 183 -19.63 0.13 4.07
N THR A 184 -19.44 -1.18 4.01
CA THR A 184 -18.43 -1.95 4.75
C THR A 184 -17.41 -2.57 3.81
N HIS A 185 -16.19 -2.78 4.30
CA HIS A 185 -15.12 -3.45 3.55
C HIS A 185 -14.59 -4.70 4.26
N PRO A 186 -15.36 -5.80 4.30
CA PRO A 186 -14.88 -7.05 4.89
C PRO A 186 -13.80 -7.71 4.02
N LEU A 187 -13.02 -8.61 4.62
CA LEU A 187 -12.07 -9.46 3.90
C LEU A 187 -12.83 -10.33 2.90
N VAL A 188 -12.25 -10.53 1.71
CA VAL A 188 -12.80 -11.48 0.74
C VAL A 188 -12.70 -12.89 1.30
N ASP A 189 -13.84 -13.57 1.46
CA ASP A 189 -13.88 -14.97 1.88
C ASP A 189 -13.28 -15.87 0.77
N GLN A 190 -12.05 -16.35 0.98
CA GLN A 190 -11.41 -17.33 0.10
C GLN A 190 -11.83 -18.78 0.36
N ARG A 191 -12.73 -19.02 1.34
CA ARG A 191 -13.25 -20.37 1.56
C ARG A 191 -14.25 -20.71 0.46
N PRO A 192 -14.09 -21.82 -0.26
CA PRO A 192 -15.16 -22.30 -1.12
C PRO A 192 -16.35 -22.59 -0.23
N SER A 193 -17.41 -21.78 -0.37
CA SER A 193 -18.71 -22.12 0.21
C SER A 193 -19.07 -23.53 -0.25
N PRO A 194 -19.45 -24.46 0.64
CA PRO A 194 -19.93 -25.79 0.23
C PRO A 194 -21.19 -25.71 -0.65
N HIS A 195 -21.78 -24.53 -0.74
CA HIS A 195 -22.84 -24.19 -1.68
C HIS A 195 -22.28 -23.19 -2.68
N GLY A 196 -21.94 -23.67 -3.88
CA GLY A 196 -21.61 -22.82 -5.03
C GLY A 196 -22.75 -21.82 -5.33
N PRO A 197 -22.53 -20.86 -6.24
CA PRO A 197 -23.58 -19.92 -6.64
C PRO A 197 -24.83 -20.73 -7.03
N PRO A 198 -26.04 -20.33 -6.60
CA PRO A 198 -27.24 -21.07 -6.93
C PRO A 198 -27.32 -21.18 -8.44
N HIS A 199 -27.22 -22.41 -8.96
CA HIS A 199 -27.50 -22.68 -10.35
C HIS A 199 -28.86 -22.07 -10.68
N PRO A 200 -29.01 -21.34 -11.81
CA PRO A 200 -30.32 -20.88 -12.24
C PRO A 200 -31.18 -22.13 -12.44
N GLY A 201 -32.08 -22.38 -11.48
CA GLY A 201 -33.05 -23.44 -11.58
C GLY A 201 -33.89 -23.25 -12.85
N PRO A 202 -34.44 -24.34 -13.42
CA PRO A 202 -35.21 -24.26 -14.65
C PRO A 202 -36.32 -23.21 -14.50
N ALA A 203 -36.33 -22.25 -15.45
CA ALA A 203 -37.28 -21.16 -15.47
C ALA A 203 -38.71 -21.71 -15.35
N ARG A 204 -39.40 -21.36 -14.27
CA ARG A 204 -40.83 -21.67 -14.14
C ARG A 204 -41.56 -21.03 -15.33
N PRO A 205 -42.41 -21.77 -16.04
CA PRO A 205 -43.16 -21.21 -17.16
C PRO A 205 -44.03 -20.06 -16.66
N ARG A 206 -43.88 -18.89 -17.28
CA ARG A 206 -44.71 -17.72 -17.00
C ARG A 206 -46.19 -18.07 -17.25
N PRO A 207 -47.12 -17.72 -16.36
CA PRO A 207 -48.54 -17.86 -16.65
C PRO A 207 -48.89 -16.97 -17.85
N ARG A 208 -49.55 -17.55 -18.85
CA ARG A 208 -50.04 -16.82 -20.03
C ARG A 208 -51.08 -15.80 -19.56
N LEU A 209 -50.73 -14.51 -19.58
CA LEU A 209 -51.75 -13.45 -19.52
C LEU A 209 -52.64 -13.58 -20.76
N GLY A 210 -53.93 -13.83 -20.52
CA GLY A 210 -54.96 -13.79 -21.56
C GLY A 210 -55.04 -12.41 -22.20
N ARG A 211 -55.17 -12.36 -23.52
CA ARG A 211 -55.37 -11.12 -24.28
C ARG A 211 -56.71 -10.49 -23.90
N PRO A 212 -56.78 -9.16 -23.68
CA PRO A 212 -58.04 -8.49 -23.41
C PRO A 212 -58.75 -8.24 -24.75
N GLY A 213 -59.91 -8.87 -24.97
CA GLY A 213 -60.70 -8.57 -26.16
C GLY A 213 -61.73 -9.58 -26.64
N GLU A 214 -62.43 -10.31 -25.76
CA GLU A 214 -63.68 -10.96 -26.17
C GLU A 214 -64.81 -10.58 -25.22
N ARG A 215 -65.77 -9.84 -25.77
CA ARG A 215 -66.99 -9.39 -25.10
C ARG A 215 -67.88 -10.61 -24.85
N LEU A 216 -68.25 -10.86 -23.60
CA LEU A 216 -69.35 -11.75 -23.25
C LEU A 216 -70.65 -11.22 -23.88
N ARG A 217 -71.23 -11.99 -24.81
CA ARG A 217 -72.66 -11.94 -25.08
C ARG A 217 -73.36 -12.84 -24.07
N SER A 218 -74.23 -12.27 -23.24
CA SER A 218 -75.14 -13.00 -22.37
C SER A 218 -76.22 -13.73 -23.19
N PRO A 219 -76.62 -14.96 -22.81
CA PRO A 219 -77.89 -15.53 -23.23
C PRO A 219 -78.88 -15.53 -22.05
N LEU A 220 -79.84 -14.60 -22.10
CA LEU A 220 -81.13 -14.75 -21.42
C LEU A 220 -82.17 -14.95 -22.52
N GLY A 221 -82.81 -16.12 -22.58
CA GLY A 221 -83.97 -16.29 -23.45
C GLY A 221 -84.37 -17.71 -23.81
N ARG A 222 -85.26 -18.28 -22.97
CA ARG A 222 -86.51 -18.99 -23.32
C ARG A 222 -86.52 -20.19 -24.29
N ARG A 223 -87.23 -21.23 -23.80
CA ARG A 223 -88.31 -22.02 -24.47
C ARG A 223 -87.85 -22.83 -25.70
N LEU A 224 -88.13 -24.12 -25.84
CA LEU A 224 -89.25 -25.00 -25.47
C LEU A 224 -88.67 -26.42 -25.33
#